data_AF-A0AAY4DV07-F1
#
_entry.id   AF-A0AAY4DV07-F1
#
_cell.length_a   1.000
_cell.length_b   1.000
_cell.length_c   1.000
_cell.angle_alpha   90.00
_cell.angle_beta   90.00
_cell.angle_gamma   90.00
#
_symmetry.space_group_name_H-M   'P 1'
#
loop_
_entity.id
_entity.type
_entity.pdbx_description
1 polymer ?
#
loop_
_entity_poly.entity_id
_entity_poly.type
_entity_poly.pdbx_seq_one_letter_code
_entity_poly.pdbx_strand_id
1 'polypeptide(L)'
;MAEVVQPESEQDTESKTEETRQRFRTEYLQESSDRYDSRDVYRLMKDDDLVEGYLTWRLHVVEDALKMIDDSFLWRKEYCVNVWFKVKLHIKDAKTILDKKKYVAFWLERYSKQEPGKPLTVVFDMSESGLSNIDMDFVKYIINCFKVYYPKFLSKMIMYEMPWIMNAAWKIVKTWLGPEAISKLKFVSKSDVQTYISPEHLPPHMGGTDPFKYSYPPLPDDDFQSPISDNGPVVSEEENESKDTEPECKESLDSSFSSDLVIRPKKVNFSEDLDRGDSISRTKWVRKPQTTFKGTLINISPAEELSFGSKDTERKCLIILNNVTKNQVAFKVRTTAPEKYRVKPSNTSCEAGASVDIVVSLHGGFQASPQDRFLIMAAEMEQSAGAGSPELAQFWKEVPKTKIMEHRLRCHVLESMKPMLSPSPDSPLNSLTSSINGHSDLHTTLMQVMASNCRLEKKLDMCLWVQKVLLVLVSFIVAFSFSALYLMWTS
;
A
#
# COMPACT_ATOMS: atom_id res chain seq x y z
N MET A 1 -0.79 -5.19 48.54
CA MET A 1 -1.72 -4.06 48.56
C MET A 1 -1.32 -3.15 47.42
N ALA A 2 -2.01 -3.26 46.28
CA ALA A 2 -1.89 -2.27 45.22
C ALA A 2 -2.91 -1.18 45.54
N GLU A 3 -2.44 0.05 45.69
CA GLU A 3 -3.28 1.21 45.93
C GLU A 3 -4.20 1.40 44.73
N VAL A 4 -5.51 1.26 44.97
CA VAL A 4 -6.54 1.53 43.97
C VAL A 4 -6.63 3.04 43.85
N VAL A 5 -6.07 3.61 42.79
CA VAL A 5 -6.27 5.02 42.43
C VAL A 5 -7.79 5.21 42.22
N GLN A 6 -8.41 6.00 43.09
CA GLN A 6 -9.82 6.35 42.95
C GLN A 6 -10.01 7.21 41.69
N PRO A 7 -11.12 7.04 40.95
CA PRO A 7 -11.42 7.93 39.83
C PRO A 7 -11.60 9.35 40.36
N GLU A 8 -10.75 10.28 39.88
CA GLU A 8 -10.87 11.70 40.18
C GLU A 8 -12.23 12.21 39.67
N SER A 9 -12.89 13.05 40.46
CA SER A 9 -14.17 13.64 40.06
C SER A 9 -13.99 14.61 38.88
N GLU A 10 -14.97 14.72 37.99
CA GLU A 10 -14.95 15.64 36.83
C GLU A 10 -14.55 17.09 37.20
N GLN A 11 -14.91 17.52 38.41
CA GLN A 11 -14.59 18.86 38.92
C GLN A 11 -13.12 19.03 39.34
N ASP A 12 -12.42 17.94 39.69
CA ASP A 12 -10.99 17.95 40.00
C ASP A 12 -10.14 18.01 38.71
N THR A 13 -10.58 17.30 37.66
CA THR A 13 -9.98 17.36 36.33
C THR A 13 -10.10 18.74 35.69
N GLU A 14 -11.25 19.39 35.76
CA GLU A 14 -11.45 20.75 35.23
C GLU A 14 -10.56 21.77 35.97
N SER A 15 -10.47 21.64 37.30
CA SER A 15 -9.60 22.48 38.14
C SER A 15 -8.11 22.35 37.75
N LYS A 16 -7.63 21.12 37.56
CA LYS A 16 -6.22 20.86 37.19
C LYS A 16 -5.92 21.30 35.75
N THR A 17 -6.88 21.19 34.84
CA THR A 17 -6.75 21.69 33.46
C THR A 17 -6.54 23.20 33.46
N GLU A 18 -7.34 23.95 34.22
CA GLU A 18 -7.20 25.40 34.31
C GLU A 18 -5.92 25.81 35.06
N GLU A 19 -5.56 25.11 36.14
CA GLU A 19 -4.30 25.32 36.86
C GLU A 19 -3.10 25.15 35.91
N THR A 20 -3.08 24.09 35.12
CA THR A 20 -2.00 23.80 34.16
C THR A 20 -1.86 24.91 33.12
N ARG A 21 -2.97 25.43 32.58
CA ARG A 21 -2.93 26.56 31.63
C ARG A 21 -2.38 27.82 32.26
N GLN A 22 -2.85 28.15 33.46
CA GLN A 22 -2.46 29.38 34.14
C GLN A 22 -0.99 29.34 34.55
N ARG A 23 -0.51 28.19 35.04
CA ARG A 23 0.89 27.97 35.36
C ARG A 23 1.77 27.98 34.11
N PHE A 24 1.38 27.30 33.03
CA PHE A 24 2.13 27.35 31.76
C PHE A 24 2.26 28.78 31.25
N ARG A 25 1.17 29.55 31.29
CA ARG A 25 1.16 30.96 30.88
C ARG A 25 2.08 31.84 31.72
N THR A 26 2.14 31.59 33.02
CA THR A 26 2.91 32.42 33.95
C THR A 26 4.38 32.03 33.97
N GLU A 27 4.68 30.73 33.95
CA GLU A 27 6.05 30.21 34.16
C GLU A 27 6.82 30.05 32.84
N TYR A 28 6.14 29.74 31.73
CA TYR A 28 6.80 29.34 30.48
C TYR A 28 6.67 30.35 29.33
N LEU A 29 5.70 31.26 29.37
CA LEU A 29 5.47 32.26 28.31
C LEU A 29 6.00 33.67 28.63
N GLN A 30 6.57 33.91 29.82
CA GLN A 30 6.74 35.29 30.32
C GLN A 30 7.83 36.14 29.65
N GLU A 31 8.71 35.60 28.78
CA GLU A 31 9.83 36.41 28.23
C GLU A 31 10.15 36.21 26.74
N SER A 32 9.53 35.26 26.04
CA SER A 32 9.73 35.10 24.59
C SER A 32 8.49 34.52 23.92
N SER A 33 7.83 35.32 23.07
CA SER A 33 6.73 34.84 22.22
C SER A 33 7.20 33.85 21.15
N ASP A 34 8.51 33.65 21.04
CA ASP A 34 9.17 32.77 20.09
C ASP A 34 9.86 31.61 20.81
N ARG A 35 9.44 31.20 22.01
CA ARG A 35 9.97 29.97 22.62
C ARG A 35 9.29 28.70 22.07
N TYR A 36 8.03 28.79 21.67
CA TYR A 36 7.22 27.67 21.18
C TYR A 36 6.52 28.02 19.86
N ASP A 37 6.04 27.02 19.14
CA ASP A 37 5.15 27.25 18.01
C ASP A 37 3.82 27.88 18.48
N SER A 38 3.43 29.00 17.87
CA SER A 38 2.22 29.74 18.25
C SER A 38 0.93 28.91 18.18
N ARG A 39 0.88 27.88 17.33
CA ARG A 39 -0.27 26.96 17.21
C ARG A 39 -0.37 26.03 18.41
N ASP A 40 0.76 25.60 18.96
CA ASP A 40 0.76 24.72 20.12
C ASP A 40 0.38 25.48 21.38
N VAL A 41 0.86 26.72 21.54
CA VAL A 41 0.39 27.63 22.59
C VAL A 41 -1.11 27.91 22.44
N TYR A 42 -1.59 28.23 21.23
CA TYR A 42 -3.02 28.45 20.98
C TYR A 42 -3.88 27.24 21.39
N ARG A 43 -3.44 26.03 21.06
CA ARG A 43 -4.15 24.80 21.40
C ARG A 43 -4.15 24.52 22.90
N LEU A 44 -3.02 24.66 23.58
CA LEU A 44 -2.96 24.48 25.03
C LEU A 44 -3.96 25.38 25.76
N MET A 45 -4.21 26.58 25.24
CA MET A 45 -5.15 27.55 25.82
C MET A 45 -6.63 27.32 25.45
N LYS A 46 -6.94 26.38 24.54
CA LYS A 46 -8.29 26.22 23.96
C LYS A 46 -8.84 24.80 23.94
N ASP A 47 -7.97 23.81 24.04
CA ASP A 47 -8.25 22.39 23.85
C ASP A 47 -8.10 21.69 25.22
N ASP A 48 -9.22 21.35 25.87
CA ASP A 48 -9.22 20.70 27.19
C ASP A 48 -8.65 19.28 27.10
N ASP A 49 -9.06 18.51 26.07
CA ASP A 49 -8.60 17.14 25.80
C ASP A 49 -7.06 17.07 25.69
N LEU A 50 -6.43 18.10 25.12
CA LEU A 50 -4.98 18.18 25.02
C LEU A 50 -4.32 18.26 26.40
N VAL A 51 -4.82 19.14 27.27
CA VAL A 51 -4.27 19.36 28.62
C VAL A 51 -4.53 18.13 29.49
N GLU A 52 -5.75 17.59 29.43
CA GLU A 52 -6.13 16.36 30.12
C GLU A 52 -5.29 15.16 29.66
N GLY A 53 -4.90 15.10 28.39
CA GLY A 53 -3.96 14.12 27.88
C GLY A 53 -2.62 14.16 28.63
N TYR A 54 -1.99 15.34 28.73
CA TYR A 54 -0.72 15.48 29.46
C TYR A 54 -0.87 15.17 30.95
N LEU A 55 -1.97 15.62 31.57
CA LEU A 55 -2.27 15.33 32.97
C LEU A 55 -2.42 13.82 33.19
N THR A 56 -3.19 13.13 32.36
CA THR A 56 -3.39 11.68 32.42
C THR A 56 -2.06 10.93 32.32
N TRP A 57 -1.19 11.33 31.36
CA TRP A 57 0.14 10.74 31.16
C TRP A 57 1.10 10.96 32.34
N ARG A 58 0.81 11.95 33.19
CA ARG A 58 1.56 12.29 34.39
C ARG A 58 0.76 12.05 35.66
N LEU A 59 -0.22 11.14 35.60
CA LEU A 59 -1.01 10.72 36.76
C LEU A 59 -1.63 11.91 37.51
N HIS A 60 -2.08 12.90 36.76
CA HIS A 60 -2.68 14.15 37.22
C HIS A 60 -1.76 15.04 38.08
N VAL A 61 -0.44 14.85 37.99
CA VAL A 61 0.56 15.72 38.60
C VAL A 61 0.85 16.90 37.67
N VAL A 62 0.40 18.10 38.05
CA VAL A 62 0.50 19.32 37.24
C VAL A 62 1.95 19.71 36.91
N GLU A 63 2.86 19.60 37.87
CA GLU A 63 4.28 19.94 37.67
C GLU A 63 4.94 19.09 36.58
N ASP A 64 4.74 17.78 36.64
CA ASP A 64 5.31 16.83 35.69
C ASP A 64 4.65 16.98 34.31
N ALA A 65 3.35 17.33 34.27
CA ALA A 65 2.63 17.65 33.05
C ALA A 65 3.19 18.92 32.40
N LEU A 66 3.44 19.98 33.17
CA LEU A 66 4.04 21.23 32.68
C LEU A 66 5.42 21.00 32.08
N LYS A 67 6.27 20.24 32.75
CA LYS A 67 7.60 19.87 32.22
C LYS A 67 7.48 19.08 30.91
N MET A 68 6.58 18.09 30.87
CA MET A 68 6.32 17.32 29.66
C MET A 68 5.80 18.21 28.52
N ILE A 69 4.96 19.20 28.81
CA ILE A 69 4.45 20.18 27.84
C ILE A 69 5.59 21.05 27.32
N ASP A 70 6.45 21.60 28.18
CA ASP A 70 7.62 22.40 27.79
C ASP A 70 8.55 21.60 26.87
N ASP A 71 9.00 20.43 27.32
CA ASP A 71 9.86 19.54 26.54
C ASP A 71 9.23 19.19 25.19
N SER A 72 7.93 18.87 25.17
CA SER A 72 7.21 18.55 23.93
C SER A 72 7.08 19.74 22.99
N PHE A 73 6.89 20.95 23.52
CA PHE A 73 6.70 22.17 22.71
C PHE A 73 8.04 22.68 22.16
N LEU A 74 9.11 22.63 22.96
CA LEU A 74 10.48 22.91 22.51
C LEU A 74 10.89 21.91 21.44
N TRP A 75 10.72 20.62 21.70
CA TRP A 75 11.07 19.58 20.74
C TRP A 75 10.24 19.70 19.46
N ARG A 76 8.94 20.00 19.53
CA ARG A 76 8.12 20.23 18.32
C ARG A 76 8.56 21.45 17.53
N LYS A 77 8.97 22.51 18.22
CA LYS A 77 9.52 23.71 17.58
C LYS A 77 10.88 23.43 16.93
N GLU A 78 11.70 22.58 17.55
CA GLU A 78 13.07 22.27 17.13
C GLU A 78 13.16 21.16 16.06
N TYR A 79 12.18 20.24 16.01
CA TYR A 79 12.27 19.03 15.17
C TYR A 79 11.10 18.80 14.22
N CYS A 80 10.09 19.69 14.15
CA CYS A 80 8.94 19.64 13.21
C CYS A 80 8.66 18.24 12.63
N VAL A 81 7.93 17.38 13.35
CA VAL A 81 7.95 15.94 13.05
C VAL A 81 7.53 15.60 11.62
N ASN A 82 8.52 15.21 10.84
CA ASN A 82 8.40 14.81 9.45
C ASN A 82 8.90 13.37 9.34
N VAL A 83 8.11 12.47 8.72
CA VAL A 83 8.62 11.14 8.35
C VAL A 83 9.32 11.25 7.00
N TRP A 84 10.60 10.89 6.96
CA TRP A 84 11.44 11.01 5.78
C TRP A 84 11.63 9.68 5.05
N PHE A 85 11.41 9.69 3.74
CA PHE A 85 11.73 8.61 2.82
C PHE A 85 12.83 9.05 1.87
N LYS A 86 14.04 8.48 2.01
CA LYS A 86 15.13 8.70 1.05
C LYS A 86 15.03 7.70 -0.09
N VAL A 87 14.38 8.09 -1.19
CA VAL A 87 13.96 7.18 -2.27
C VAL A 87 15.14 6.55 -2.99
N LYS A 88 16.27 7.27 -3.14
CA LYS A 88 17.50 6.74 -3.73
C LYS A 88 17.98 5.43 -3.07
N LEU A 89 17.76 5.28 -1.76
CA LEU A 89 18.18 4.11 -0.99
C LEU A 89 17.17 2.95 -1.05
N HIS A 90 15.98 3.18 -1.62
CA HIS A 90 15.00 2.12 -1.77
C HIS A 90 15.41 1.15 -2.88
N ILE A 91 15.62 -0.11 -2.49
CA ILE A 91 15.86 -1.21 -3.42
C ILE A 91 14.61 -2.09 -3.43
N LYS A 92 14.06 -2.33 -4.62
CA LYS A 92 12.95 -3.28 -4.78
C LYS A 92 13.48 -4.70 -4.59
N ASP A 93 13.05 -5.34 -3.51
CA ASP A 93 13.42 -6.72 -3.19
C ASP A 93 12.26 -7.42 -2.48
N ALA A 94 11.85 -8.57 -3.03
CA ALA A 94 10.73 -9.35 -2.54
C ALA A 94 11.01 -9.99 -1.18
N LYS A 95 12.27 -10.24 -0.81
CA LYS A 95 12.62 -10.81 0.49
C LYS A 95 12.42 -9.79 1.62
N THR A 96 12.84 -8.55 1.40
CA THR A 96 12.79 -7.48 2.41
C THR A 96 11.50 -6.65 2.39
N ILE A 97 10.56 -6.91 1.46
CA ILE A 97 9.35 -6.09 1.31
C ILE A 97 8.46 -6.13 2.56
N LEU A 98 8.36 -7.28 3.24
CA LEU A 98 7.55 -7.41 4.44
C LEU A 98 8.15 -6.59 5.59
N ASP A 99 9.47 -6.63 5.75
CA ASP A 99 10.16 -5.90 6.81
C ASP A 99 10.08 -4.40 6.56
N LYS A 100 10.26 -3.94 5.31
CA LYS A 100 10.03 -2.53 4.93
C LYS A 100 8.62 -2.06 5.27
N LYS A 101 7.60 -2.88 5.03
CA LYS A 101 6.21 -2.57 5.43
C LYS A 101 6.07 -2.47 6.95
N LYS A 102 6.66 -3.41 7.70
CA LYS A 102 6.69 -3.36 9.17
C LYS A 102 7.41 -2.11 9.69
N TYR A 103 8.51 -1.69 9.09
CA TYR A 103 9.21 -0.45 9.46
C TYR A 103 8.33 0.78 9.27
N VAL A 104 7.62 0.89 8.15
CA VAL A 104 6.66 1.99 7.93
C VAL A 104 5.54 1.94 8.98
N ALA A 105 4.94 0.77 9.22
CA ALA A 105 3.91 0.63 10.24
C ALA A 105 4.43 1.01 11.63
N PHE A 106 5.64 0.57 12.00
CA PHE A 106 6.29 0.90 13.26
C PHE A 106 6.44 2.40 13.45
N TRP A 107 6.94 3.12 12.43
CA TRP A 107 7.12 4.57 12.51
C TRP A 107 5.80 5.33 12.56
N LEU A 108 4.79 4.90 11.80
CA LEU A 108 3.44 5.50 11.86
C LEU A 108 2.79 5.28 13.22
N GLU A 109 2.90 4.07 13.77
CA GLU A 109 2.35 3.72 15.08
C GLU A 109 3.07 4.48 16.20
N ARG A 110 4.40 4.55 16.14
CA ARG A 110 5.21 5.32 17.09
C ARG A 110 4.79 6.79 17.07
N TYR A 111 4.69 7.40 15.89
CA TYR A 111 4.23 8.77 15.76
C TYR A 111 2.79 8.95 16.29
N SER A 112 1.87 8.04 15.97
CA SER A 112 0.49 8.11 16.44
C SER A 112 0.34 8.01 17.96
N LYS A 113 1.23 7.25 18.62
CA LYS A 113 1.25 7.13 20.08
C LYS A 113 1.90 8.34 20.75
N GLN A 114 2.97 8.85 20.15
CA GLN A 114 3.70 10.00 20.68
C GLN A 114 2.94 11.30 20.48
N GLU A 115 2.18 11.42 19.38
CA GLU A 115 1.44 12.64 19.00
C GLU A 115 -0.04 12.32 18.68
N PRO A 116 -0.87 11.90 19.66
CA PRO A 116 -2.26 11.54 19.43
C PRO A 116 -3.06 12.65 18.75
N GLY A 117 -3.72 12.32 17.64
CA GLY A 117 -4.59 13.25 16.90
C GLY A 117 -3.86 14.35 16.10
N LYS A 118 -2.53 14.43 16.13
CA LYS A 118 -1.76 15.39 15.32
C LYS A 118 -1.53 14.84 13.91
N PRO A 119 -1.75 15.65 12.86
CA PRO A 119 -1.56 15.18 11.51
C PRO A 119 -0.06 15.15 11.14
N LEU A 120 0.37 14.10 10.45
CA LEU A 120 1.74 13.85 10.01
C LEU A 120 2.04 14.53 8.67
N THR A 121 3.22 15.12 8.55
CA THR A 121 3.80 15.48 7.24
C THR A 121 4.85 14.44 6.85
N VAL A 122 4.78 13.98 5.60
CA VAL A 122 5.71 12.98 5.06
C VAL A 122 6.54 13.62 3.95
N VAL A 123 7.84 13.43 3.97
CA VAL A 123 8.77 13.94 2.95
C VAL A 123 9.39 12.77 2.19
N PHE A 124 9.21 12.75 0.88
CA PHE A 124 9.92 11.88 -0.04
C PHE A 124 11.06 12.66 -0.67
N ASP A 125 12.28 12.41 -0.22
CA ASP A 125 13.49 12.87 -0.89
C ASP A 125 13.76 11.99 -2.11
N MET A 126 13.42 12.52 -3.29
CA MET A 126 13.60 11.84 -4.57
C MET A 126 14.87 12.27 -5.30
N SER A 127 15.73 13.07 -4.66
CA SER A 127 17.00 13.50 -5.22
C SER A 127 17.83 12.29 -5.64
N GLU A 128 18.40 12.35 -6.84
CA GLU A 128 19.26 11.31 -7.39
C GLU A 128 18.61 9.90 -7.47
N SER A 129 17.28 9.82 -7.42
CA SER A 129 16.54 8.57 -7.60
C SER A 129 16.25 8.27 -9.08
N GLY A 130 16.00 7.01 -9.39
CA GLY A 130 15.69 6.56 -10.75
C GLY A 130 14.62 5.46 -10.82
N LEU A 131 14.42 4.91 -12.01
CA LEU A 131 13.41 3.86 -12.25
C LEU A 131 13.63 2.59 -11.41
N SER A 132 14.89 2.27 -11.07
CA SER A 132 15.24 1.12 -10.22
C SER A 132 14.72 1.25 -8.79
N ASN A 133 14.47 2.46 -8.31
CA ASN A 133 13.93 2.72 -6.98
C ASN A 133 12.40 2.66 -6.94
N ILE A 134 11.72 2.48 -8.08
CA ILE A 134 10.25 2.47 -8.12
C ILE A 134 9.71 1.11 -7.71
N ASP A 135 9.04 1.09 -6.56
CA ASP A 135 8.32 -0.07 -6.05
C ASP A 135 6.85 0.24 -5.86
N MET A 136 6.06 -0.07 -6.89
CA MET A 136 4.62 0.21 -6.92
C MET A 136 3.84 -0.51 -5.83
N ASP A 137 4.30 -1.69 -5.38
CA ASP A 137 3.65 -2.45 -4.31
C ASP A 137 3.89 -1.79 -2.95
N PHE A 138 5.11 -1.27 -2.75
CA PHE A 138 5.45 -0.51 -1.55
C PHE A 138 4.75 0.86 -1.51
N VAL A 139 4.69 1.58 -2.63
CA VAL A 139 3.93 2.85 -2.72
C VAL A 139 2.44 2.64 -2.45
N LYS A 140 1.83 1.60 -3.02
CA LYS A 140 0.44 1.26 -2.77
C LYS A 140 0.17 0.92 -1.30
N TYR A 141 1.14 0.27 -0.64
CA TYR A 141 1.07 0.03 0.79
C TYR A 141 1.07 1.33 1.60
N ILE A 142 2.01 2.25 1.34
CA ILE A 142 2.05 3.56 2.04
C ILE A 142 0.75 4.34 1.84
N ILE A 143 0.18 4.33 0.64
CA ILE A 143 -1.11 4.98 0.37
C ILE A 143 -2.24 4.33 1.18
N ASN A 144 -2.26 3.00 1.26
CA ASN A 144 -3.25 2.27 2.07
C ASN A 144 -3.08 2.56 3.57
N CYS A 145 -1.85 2.78 4.08
CA CYS A 145 -1.64 3.25 5.45
C CYS A 145 -2.47 4.49 5.74
N PHE A 146 -2.35 5.56 4.93
CA PHE A 146 -3.09 6.81 5.18
C PHE A 146 -4.55 6.78 4.73
N LYS A 147 -4.92 5.89 3.81
CA LYS A 147 -6.29 5.78 3.30
C LYS A 147 -7.20 4.92 4.18
N VAL A 148 -6.67 3.85 4.76
CA VAL A 148 -7.46 2.80 5.43
C VAL A 148 -7.14 2.73 6.93
N TYR A 149 -5.86 2.64 7.28
CA TYR A 149 -5.44 2.34 8.66
C TYR A 149 -5.31 3.60 9.53
N TYR A 150 -4.81 4.69 8.94
CA TYR A 150 -4.61 5.98 9.58
C TYR A 150 -5.33 7.09 8.79
N PRO A 151 -6.66 7.02 8.65
CA PRO A 151 -7.43 8.02 7.90
C PRO A 151 -7.33 9.38 8.58
N LYS A 152 -7.32 10.46 7.79
CA LYS A 152 -7.13 11.87 8.23
C LYS A 152 -5.79 12.17 8.92
N PHE A 153 -4.93 11.17 9.12
CA PHE A 153 -3.64 11.34 9.77
C PHE A 153 -2.63 12.09 8.92
N LEU A 154 -2.74 12.04 7.59
CA LEU A 154 -1.84 12.76 6.69
C LEU A 154 -2.24 14.23 6.53
N SER A 155 -1.33 15.14 6.90
CA SER A 155 -1.40 16.57 6.61
C SER A 155 -1.03 16.85 5.16
N LYS A 156 0.24 16.61 4.80
CA LYS A 156 0.83 16.83 3.48
C LYS A 156 1.86 15.75 3.17
N MET A 157 2.06 15.50 1.88
CA MET A 157 3.11 14.62 1.39
C MET A 157 3.97 15.40 0.40
N ILE A 158 5.19 15.73 0.81
CA ILE A 158 6.14 16.55 0.06
C ILE A 158 7.00 15.63 -0.79
N MET A 159 7.01 15.86 -2.10
CA MET A 159 7.76 15.10 -3.09
C MET A 159 8.91 16.02 -3.58
N TYR A 160 10.06 15.91 -2.93
CA TYR A 160 11.23 16.77 -3.18
C TYR A 160 12.07 16.25 -4.35
N GLU A 161 12.36 17.12 -5.32
CA GLU A 161 13.20 16.86 -6.50
C GLU A 161 12.77 15.60 -7.29
N MET A 162 11.46 15.47 -7.58
CA MET A 162 10.96 14.36 -8.37
C MET A 162 11.59 14.35 -9.78
N PRO A 163 12.34 13.29 -10.15
CA PRO A 163 12.88 13.15 -11.50
C PRO A 163 11.77 13.02 -12.55
N TRP A 164 11.94 13.68 -13.71
CA TRP A 164 10.94 13.66 -14.78
C TRP A 164 10.59 12.24 -15.27
N ILE A 165 11.53 11.30 -15.18
CA ILE A 165 11.32 9.89 -15.56
C ILE A 165 10.28 9.20 -14.66
N MET A 166 10.09 9.68 -13.43
CA MET A 166 9.10 9.16 -12.48
C MET A 166 7.68 9.67 -12.73
N ASN A 167 7.47 10.57 -13.70
CA ASN A 167 6.13 10.98 -14.12
C ASN A 167 5.24 9.82 -14.56
N ALA A 168 5.83 8.76 -15.13
CA ALA A 168 5.09 7.55 -15.48
C ALA A 168 4.52 6.84 -14.24
N ALA A 169 5.34 6.69 -13.19
CA ALA A 169 4.89 6.15 -11.91
C ALA A 169 3.86 7.06 -11.25
N TRP A 170 4.07 8.38 -11.27
CA TRP A 170 3.11 9.34 -10.74
C TRP A 170 1.73 9.28 -11.42
N LYS A 171 1.70 9.12 -12.76
CA LYS A 171 0.44 8.92 -13.51
C LYS A 171 -0.33 7.71 -13.00
N ILE A 172 0.37 6.62 -12.65
CA ILE A 172 -0.26 5.43 -12.09
C ILE A 172 -0.71 5.69 -10.65
N VAL A 173 0.13 6.28 -9.80
CA VAL A 173 -0.19 6.61 -8.41
C VAL A 173 -1.43 7.51 -8.32
N LYS A 174 -1.56 8.50 -9.22
CA LYS A 174 -2.77 9.35 -9.31
C LYS A 174 -4.07 8.55 -9.44
N THR A 175 -4.05 7.40 -10.09
CA THR A 175 -5.26 6.56 -10.23
C THR A 175 -5.68 5.88 -8.93
N TRP A 176 -4.80 5.82 -7.92
CA TRP A 176 -5.07 5.22 -6.61
C TRP A 176 -5.58 6.24 -5.60
N LEU A 177 -5.41 7.52 -5.90
CA LEU A 177 -5.69 8.65 -5.02
C LEU A 177 -6.98 9.37 -5.43
N GLY A 178 -7.80 9.72 -4.44
CA GLY A 178 -8.94 10.62 -4.65
C GLY A 178 -8.48 12.09 -4.75
N PRO A 179 -9.36 13.01 -5.19
CA PRO A 179 -9.03 14.43 -5.34
C PRO A 179 -8.48 15.08 -4.06
N GLU A 180 -9.03 14.72 -2.90
CA GLU A 180 -8.58 15.20 -1.59
C GLU A 180 -7.16 14.72 -1.25
N ALA A 181 -6.83 13.46 -1.55
CA ALA A 181 -5.48 12.96 -1.32
C ALA A 181 -4.48 13.62 -2.29
N ILE A 182 -4.86 13.84 -3.55
CA ILE A 182 -4.03 14.53 -4.54
C ILE A 182 -3.70 15.95 -4.09
N SER A 183 -4.65 16.69 -3.50
CA SER A 183 -4.41 18.07 -3.05
C SER A 183 -3.40 18.16 -1.90
N LYS A 184 -3.22 17.07 -1.14
CA LYS A 184 -2.21 16.94 -0.08
C LYS A 184 -0.79 16.65 -0.59
N LEU A 185 -0.63 16.18 -1.83
CA LEU A 185 0.69 16.00 -2.43
C LEU A 185 1.25 17.33 -2.93
N LYS A 186 2.49 17.65 -2.55
CA LYS A 186 3.21 18.86 -2.92
C LYS A 186 4.52 18.47 -3.61
N PHE A 187 4.61 18.71 -4.91
CA PHE A 187 5.83 18.52 -5.68
C PHE A 187 6.65 19.80 -5.58
N VAL A 188 7.87 19.68 -5.08
CA VAL A 188 8.74 20.81 -4.76
C VAL A 188 10.16 20.55 -5.25
N SER A 189 10.90 21.62 -5.44
CA SER A 189 12.31 21.68 -5.77
C SER A 189 13.10 22.34 -4.63
N LYS A 190 14.41 22.44 -4.78
CA LYS A 190 15.24 23.25 -3.87
C LYS A 190 14.78 24.71 -3.74
N SER A 191 14.16 25.28 -4.77
CA SER A 191 13.80 26.70 -4.77
C SER A 191 12.56 27.04 -3.93
N ASP A 192 11.69 26.07 -3.68
CA ASP A 192 10.37 26.29 -3.07
C ASP A 192 10.05 25.35 -1.89
N VAL A 193 10.91 24.36 -1.59
CA VAL A 193 10.75 23.48 -0.41
C VAL A 193 10.64 24.27 0.91
N GLN A 194 11.32 25.41 1.01
CA GLN A 194 11.31 26.27 2.19
C GLN A 194 9.95 26.93 2.47
N THR A 195 9.03 26.91 1.50
CA THR A 195 7.63 27.36 1.72
C THR A 195 6.82 26.37 2.55
N TYR A 196 7.34 25.16 2.76
CA TYR A 196 6.67 24.09 3.50
C TYR A 196 7.41 23.67 4.77
N ILE A 197 8.75 23.70 4.76
CA ILE A 197 9.61 23.30 5.88
C ILE A 197 10.67 24.40 6.06
N SER A 198 10.83 24.93 7.27
CA SER A 198 11.79 25.99 7.50
C SER A 198 13.25 25.51 7.36
N PRO A 199 14.20 26.39 7.02
CA PRO A 199 15.59 26.02 6.75
C PRO A 199 16.25 25.23 7.88
N GLU A 200 15.95 25.54 9.13
CA GLU A 200 16.50 24.88 10.31
C GLU A 200 16.10 23.41 10.46
N HIS A 201 15.04 22.96 9.79
CA HIS A 201 14.57 21.56 9.76
C HIS A 201 14.85 20.87 8.41
N LEU A 202 15.60 21.52 7.53
CA LEU A 202 15.96 20.98 6.22
C LEU A 202 17.45 20.64 6.18
N PRO A 203 17.83 19.50 5.60
CA PRO A 203 19.24 19.17 5.43
C PRO A 203 19.91 20.10 4.39
N PRO A 204 21.24 20.27 4.45
CA PRO A 204 22.00 21.17 3.57
C PRO A 204 21.79 20.93 2.07
N HIS A 205 21.62 19.69 1.62
CA HIS A 205 21.39 19.43 0.19
C HIS A 205 20.07 20.03 -0.30
N MET A 206 19.07 20.13 0.58
CA MET A 206 17.78 20.79 0.34
C MET A 206 17.80 22.31 0.54
N GLY A 207 18.96 22.88 0.90
CA GLY A 207 19.11 24.30 1.16
C GLY A 207 18.73 24.73 2.58
N GLY A 208 18.69 23.81 3.54
CA GLY A 208 18.55 24.13 4.95
C GLY A 208 19.86 24.11 5.73
N THR A 209 19.77 24.14 7.05
CA THR A 209 20.90 24.23 7.99
C THR A 209 20.97 23.07 8.97
N ASP A 210 20.08 22.08 8.89
CA ASP A 210 20.06 20.90 9.77
C ASP A 210 21.26 19.98 9.46
N PRO A 211 22.27 19.85 10.36
CA PRO A 211 23.44 19.02 10.11
C PRO A 211 23.16 17.52 10.28
N PHE A 212 21.94 17.10 10.64
CA PHE A 212 21.61 15.72 10.95
C PHE A 212 22.00 14.76 9.81
N LYS A 213 22.77 13.73 10.18
CA LYS A 213 23.15 12.64 9.29
C LYS A 213 22.95 11.33 10.03
N TYR A 214 21.98 10.55 9.58
CA TYR A 214 21.74 9.23 10.13
C TYR A 214 22.99 8.35 9.99
N SER A 215 23.34 7.67 11.08
CA SER A 215 24.35 6.61 11.12
C SER A 215 23.84 5.43 11.93
N TYR A 216 24.27 4.23 11.57
CA TYR A 216 23.96 3.01 12.33
C TYR A 216 25.26 2.43 12.92
N PRO A 217 25.30 2.03 14.20
CA PRO A 217 24.22 2.13 15.19
C PRO A 217 23.84 3.60 15.50
N PRO A 218 22.59 3.86 15.91
CA PRO A 218 22.18 5.21 16.29
C PRO A 218 23.04 5.74 17.46
N LEU A 219 23.12 7.06 17.61
CA LEU A 219 23.93 7.66 18.66
C LEU A 219 23.41 7.22 20.05
N PRO A 220 24.26 7.14 21.09
CA PRO A 220 23.86 6.64 22.42
C PRO A 220 22.68 7.39 23.06
N ASP A 221 22.43 8.63 22.63
CA ASP A 221 21.34 9.49 23.09
C ASP A 221 20.05 9.36 22.25
N ASP A 222 20.06 8.59 21.16
CA ASP A 222 18.84 8.16 20.48
C ASP A 222 18.24 7.00 21.28
N ASP A 223 17.06 7.21 21.89
CA ASP A 223 16.23 6.20 22.59
C ASP A 223 15.70 5.07 21.68
N PHE A 224 16.57 4.54 20.83
CA PHE A 224 16.34 3.37 19.99
C PHE A 224 16.63 2.11 20.83
N GLN A 225 15.77 1.85 21.83
CA GLN A 225 15.69 0.50 22.39
C GLN A 225 15.09 -0.42 21.32
N SER A 226 15.96 -1.02 20.51
CA SER A 226 15.59 -2.14 19.66
C SER A 226 14.93 -3.22 20.54
N PRO A 227 13.81 -3.82 20.12
CA PRO A 227 13.24 -4.95 20.85
C PRO A 227 14.31 -6.04 20.90
N ILE A 228 14.83 -6.32 22.09
CA ILE A 228 15.76 -7.41 22.33
C ILE A 228 15.04 -8.68 21.91
N SER A 229 15.58 -9.34 20.88
CA SER A 229 15.19 -10.72 20.58
C SER A 229 15.91 -11.57 21.63
N ASP A 230 15.22 -11.87 22.72
CA ASP A 230 15.62 -12.91 23.65
C ASP A 230 15.56 -14.24 22.89
N ASN A 231 16.71 -14.69 22.40
CA ASN A 231 17.01 -16.09 22.14
C ASN A 231 18.54 -16.24 22.17
N GLY A 232 19.09 -16.61 23.33
CA GLY A 232 20.34 -17.35 23.40
C GLY A 232 20.08 -18.87 23.24
N PRO A 233 21.11 -19.74 23.22
CA PRO A 233 22.53 -19.44 23.31
C PRO A 233 23.35 -19.84 22.05
N VAL A 234 24.53 -19.24 22.02
CA VAL A 234 25.73 -19.50 21.23
C VAL A 234 25.94 -20.99 20.90
N VAL A 235 26.12 -21.28 19.60
CA VAL A 235 27.04 -22.34 19.15
C VAL A 235 27.95 -21.73 18.09
N SER A 236 29.20 -21.63 18.50
CA SER A 236 30.41 -21.31 17.76
C SER A 236 30.83 -22.46 16.84
N GLU A 237 31.05 -22.21 15.55
CA GLU A 237 31.97 -22.95 14.67
C GLU A 237 32.43 -21.95 13.58
N GLU A 238 33.54 -21.24 13.80
CA GLU A 238 34.93 -21.59 13.44
C GLU A 238 35.36 -21.06 12.06
N GLU A 239 36.49 -20.36 12.11
CA GLU A 239 37.20 -19.68 11.06
C GLU A 239 37.74 -20.68 10.01
N ASN A 240 37.90 -20.21 8.77
CA ASN A 240 39.01 -20.70 7.96
C ASN A 240 39.54 -19.57 7.06
N GLU A 241 40.75 -19.15 7.40
CA GLU A 241 41.60 -18.27 6.62
C GLU A 241 41.95 -18.89 5.26
N SER A 242 42.10 -18.07 4.23
CA SER A 242 43.26 -18.19 3.35
C SER A 242 43.63 -16.82 2.77
N LYS A 243 44.87 -16.46 3.09
CA LYS A 243 45.68 -15.37 2.56
C LYS A 243 46.00 -15.55 1.08
N ASP A 244 46.65 -14.51 0.57
CA ASP A 244 47.54 -14.43 -0.61
C ASP A 244 46.86 -13.92 -1.89
N THR A 245 47.37 -12.95 -2.66
CA THR A 245 48.55 -12.07 -2.61
C THR A 245 48.33 -11.07 -3.76
N GLU A 246 48.46 -9.76 -3.54
CA GLU A 246 48.75 -8.82 -4.64
C GLU A 246 50.22 -8.95 -5.05
N PRO A 247 50.54 -8.59 -6.31
CA PRO A 247 51.69 -7.70 -6.45
C PRO A 247 51.39 -6.46 -7.32
N GLU A 248 51.97 -5.37 -6.84
CA GLU A 248 52.06 -4.01 -7.36
C GLU A 248 52.63 -3.91 -8.79
N CYS A 249 52.29 -2.84 -9.53
CA CYS A 249 53.12 -1.61 -9.62
C CYS A 249 52.66 -0.65 -10.74
N LYS A 250 52.53 0.64 -10.36
CA LYS A 250 53.02 1.90 -11.00
C LYS A 250 53.26 1.93 -12.53
N GLU A 251 52.91 2.99 -13.27
CA GLU A 251 53.34 4.39 -13.06
C GLU A 251 52.69 5.35 -14.10
N SER A 252 52.48 6.63 -13.71
CA SER A 252 52.65 7.88 -14.52
C SER A 252 51.71 8.11 -15.75
N LEU A 253 51.15 9.28 -16.10
CA LEU A 253 51.36 10.71 -15.81
C LEU A 253 50.18 11.52 -16.41
N ASP A 254 50.04 12.76 -15.92
CA ASP A 254 49.07 13.80 -16.27
C ASP A 254 48.95 14.19 -17.76
N SER A 255 47.77 14.68 -18.17
CA SER A 255 47.64 16.02 -18.79
C SER A 255 46.17 16.41 -19.04
N SER A 256 45.79 17.58 -18.55
CA SER A 256 44.60 18.35 -18.94
C SER A 256 44.91 19.22 -20.17
N PHE A 257 44.01 19.35 -21.16
CA PHE A 257 43.52 20.63 -21.74
C PHE A 257 42.61 20.44 -22.98
N SER A 258 41.46 21.12 -22.91
CA SER A 258 40.64 21.85 -23.92
C SER A 258 40.32 21.38 -25.35
N SER A 259 39.00 21.52 -25.63
CA SER A 259 38.31 22.18 -26.76
C SER A 259 38.19 21.53 -28.15
N ASP A 260 36.92 21.30 -28.50
CA ASP A 260 36.20 21.47 -29.78
C ASP A 260 36.78 20.96 -31.10
N LEU A 261 35.99 20.15 -31.81
CA LEU A 261 35.49 20.42 -33.18
C LEU A 261 34.49 19.33 -33.65
N VAL A 262 33.21 19.73 -33.67
CA VAL A 262 32.18 19.56 -34.74
C VAL A 262 32.31 18.37 -35.72
N ILE A 263 31.23 17.56 -35.84
CA ILE A 263 30.45 17.31 -37.07
C ILE A 263 29.06 16.74 -36.70
N ARG A 264 27.99 17.49 -37.05
CA ARG A 264 26.65 16.97 -37.34
C ARG A 264 26.48 16.94 -38.87
N PRO A 265 25.59 16.09 -39.41
CA PRO A 265 24.33 16.62 -39.98
C PRO A 265 23.16 15.62 -39.74
N LYS A 266 21.86 15.88 -39.95
CA LYS A 266 21.03 17.02 -40.34
C LYS A 266 19.61 16.71 -39.84
N LYS A 267 18.90 17.76 -39.43
CA LYS A 267 17.50 17.81 -39.01
C LYS A 267 16.61 18.00 -40.25
N VAL A 268 15.39 17.47 -40.26
CA VAL A 268 14.29 18.05 -41.05
C VAL A 268 13.10 18.23 -40.12
N ASN A 269 12.74 19.49 -39.91
CA ASN A 269 11.45 19.92 -39.37
C ASN A 269 10.54 20.25 -40.57
N PHE A 270 9.24 20.00 -40.43
CA PHE A 270 8.22 20.85 -41.02
C PHE A 270 7.10 21.05 -39.98
N SER A 271 6.75 22.31 -39.76
CA SER A 271 5.49 22.74 -39.17
C SER A 271 4.74 23.51 -40.25
N GLU A 272 3.42 23.30 -40.36
CA GLU A 272 2.40 24.36 -40.40
C GLU A 272 0.98 23.76 -40.47
N ASP A 273 0.03 24.54 -39.95
CA ASP A 273 -1.33 24.19 -39.56
C ASP A 273 -2.37 24.03 -40.71
N LEU A 274 -3.47 23.34 -40.39
CA LEU A 274 -4.90 23.78 -40.44
C LEU A 274 -5.90 22.77 -41.08
N ASP A 275 -6.75 22.23 -40.19
CA ASP A 275 -8.20 21.94 -40.24
C ASP A 275 -8.88 20.85 -41.14
N ARG A 276 -9.88 20.22 -40.50
CA ARG A 276 -11.06 19.43 -40.95
C ARG A 276 -10.93 18.00 -41.51
N GLY A 277 -11.59 17.07 -40.82
CA GLY A 277 -12.28 15.92 -41.44
C GLY A 277 -12.39 14.65 -40.60
N ASP A 278 -13.54 14.44 -39.95
CA ASP A 278 -13.95 13.27 -39.18
C ASP A 278 -13.62 11.89 -39.79
N SER A 279 -13.15 10.95 -38.96
CA SER A 279 -13.75 9.61 -38.91
C SER A 279 -13.37 8.84 -37.64
N ILE A 280 -14.43 8.59 -36.87
CA ILE A 280 -14.56 7.82 -35.65
C ILE A 280 -13.95 6.41 -35.75
N SER A 281 -13.05 6.06 -34.83
CA SER A 281 -13.03 4.70 -34.25
C SER A 281 -12.94 4.79 -32.72
N ARG A 282 -14.13 4.87 -32.12
CA ARG A 282 -14.34 4.78 -30.67
C ARG A 282 -13.94 3.38 -30.20
N THR A 283 -12.87 3.25 -29.42
CA THR A 283 -12.72 2.12 -28.49
C THR A 283 -12.42 2.68 -27.10
N LYS A 284 -13.52 2.98 -26.39
CA LYS A 284 -13.52 3.46 -25.00
C LYS A 284 -12.89 2.42 -24.07
N TRP A 285 -12.07 2.93 -23.15
CA TRP A 285 -11.49 2.31 -21.97
C TRP A 285 -12.13 0.99 -21.50
N VAL A 286 -11.46 -0.13 -21.81
CA VAL A 286 -11.55 -1.37 -21.04
C VAL A 286 -10.39 -1.35 -20.04
N ARG A 287 -10.65 -1.60 -18.75
CA ARG A 287 -9.62 -1.56 -17.69
C ARG A 287 -8.50 -2.55 -18.04
N LYS A 288 -7.24 -2.09 -18.06
CA LYS A 288 -6.07 -2.98 -18.25
C LYS A 288 -5.91 -3.88 -17.03
N PRO A 289 -5.72 -5.19 -17.21
CA PRO A 289 -5.57 -6.12 -16.08
C PRO A 289 -4.28 -5.92 -15.28
N GLN A 290 -4.37 -6.07 -13.95
CA GLN A 290 -3.40 -5.56 -12.96
C GLN A 290 -2.40 -6.63 -12.43
N THR A 291 -2.64 -7.92 -12.71
CA THR A 291 -1.81 -9.07 -12.26
C THR A 291 -1.47 -9.97 -13.45
N THR A 292 -0.33 -10.68 -13.44
CA THR A 292 0.05 -11.56 -14.57
C THR A 292 0.47 -12.94 -14.10
N PHE A 293 -0.21 -13.97 -14.58
CA PHE A 293 0.22 -15.37 -14.45
C PHE A 293 1.35 -15.64 -15.44
N LYS A 294 2.45 -16.22 -14.96
CA LYS A 294 3.62 -16.58 -15.76
C LYS A 294 3.53 -18.04 -16.18
N GLY A 295 3.04 -18.29 -17.38
CA GLY A 295 2.97 -19.63 -17.96
C GLY A 295 4.22 -19.99 -18.75
N THR A 296 4.41 -21.28 -18.99
CA THR A 296 5.53 -21.81 -19.79
C THR A 296 5.42 -21.42 -21.27
N LEU A 297 4.18 -21.30 -21.79
CA LEU A 297 3.91 -20.93 -23.18
C LEU A 297 3.42 -19.49 -23.32
N ILE A 298 2.51 -19.06 -22.45
CA ILE A 298 1.85 -17.75 -22.51
C ILE A 298 1.78 -17.14 -21.12
N ASN A 299 2.09 -15.85 -21.02
CA ASN A 299 1.75 -15.03 -19.84
C ASN A 299 0.33 -14.50 -19.96
N ILE A 300 -0.46 -14.60 -18.88
CA ILE A 300 -1.89 -14.25 -18.88
C ILE A 300 -2.14 -13.10 -17.90
N SER A 301 -2.74 -12.01 -18.37
CA SER A 301 -3.17 -10.89 -17.52
C SER A 301 -4.67 -10.65 -17.72
N PRO A 302 -5.54 -10.69 -16.70
CA PRO A 302 -5.22 -10.78 -15.26
C PRO A 302 -4.82 -12.20 -14.85
N ALA A 303 -4.11 -12.34 -13.73
CA ALA A 303 -3.59 -13.62 -13.27
C ALA A 303 -4.65 -14.56 -12.73
N GLU A 304 -5.70 -14.04 -12.08
CA GLU A 304 -6.63 -14.89 -11.32
C GLU A 304 -8.10 -14.60 -11.58
N GLU A 305 -8.49 -13.32 -11.76
CA GLU A 305 -9.90 -12.94 -11.68
C GLU A 305 -10.31 -11.92 -12.75
N LEU A 306 -11.55 -12.09 -13.25
CA LEU A 306 -12.25 -11.16 -14.14
C LEU A 306 -13.36 -10.46 -13.37
N SER A 307 -13.37 -9.12 -13.43
CA SER A 307 -14.38 -8.30 -12.77
C SER A 307 -15.39 -7.74 -13.77
N PHE A 308 -16.69 -7.86 -13.45
CA PHE A 308 -17.78 -7.25 -14.21
C PHE A 308 -18.56 -6.30 -13.30
N GLY A 309 -18.78 -5.06 -13.77
CA GLY A 309 -19.57 -4.06 -13.06
C GLY A 309 -21.03 -4.03 -13.49
N SER A 310 -21.85 -3.29 -12.73
CA SER A 310 -23.30 -3.16 -12.98
C SER A 310 -23.64 -2.22 -14.14
N LYS A 311 -22.75 -1.26 -14.45
CA LYS A 311 -22.90 -0.27 -15.53
C LYS A 311 -22.57 -0.88 -16.89
N ASP A 312 -23.25 -0.42 -17.94
CA ASP A 312 -23.12 -0.98 -19.30
C ASP A 312 -21.70 -0.90 -19.87
N THR A 313 -20.91 0.09 -19.44
CA THR A 313 -19.47 0.24 -19.78
C THR A 313 -18.55 -0.70 -19.00
N GLU A 314 -19.01 -1.31 -17.92
CA GLU A 314 -18.25 -2.21 -17.03
C GLU A 314 -18.64 -3.69 -17.21
N ARG A 315 -19.50 -3.99 -18.19
CA ARG A 315 -19.88 -5.35 -18.58
C ARG A 315 -18.85 -6.03 -19.47
N LYS A 316 -17.68 -5.41 -19.70
CA LYS A 316 -16.59 -5.96 -20.51
C LYS A 316 -15.28 -5.96 -19.72
N CYS A 317 -14.52 -7.03 -19.86
CA CYS A 317 -13.19 -7.21 -19.27
C CYS A 317 -12.19 -7.64 -20.36
N LEU A 318 -10.91 -7.34 -20.16
CA LEU A 318 -9.82 -7.69 -21.08
C LEU A 318 -8.94 -8.77 -20.46
N ILE A 319 -8.63 -9.81 -21.24
CA ILE A 319 -7.55 -10.75 -20.98
C ILE A 319 -6.46 -10.48 -22.02
N ILE A 320 -5.23 -10.27 -21.58
CA ILE A 320 -4.06 -10.10 -22.43
C ILE A 320 -3.23 -11.38 -22.34
N LEU A 321 -3.07 -12.05 -23.48
CA LEU A 321 -2.17 -13.18 -23.64
C LEU A 321 -0.87 -12.69 -24.26
N ASN A 322 0.28 -13.00 -23.69
CA ASN A 322 1.59 -12.70 -24.25
C ASN A 322 2.38 -13.98 -24.48
N ASN A 323 2.66 -14.32 -25.74
CA ASN A 323 3.43 -15.50 -26.11
C ASN A 323 4.92 -15.29 -25.75
N VAL A 324 5.43 -16.12 -24.84
CA VAL A 324 6.83 -16.05 -24.38
C VAL A 324 7.75 -17.05 -25.09
N THR A 325 7.21 -17.83 -26.01
CA THR A 325 7.96 -18.83 -26.78
C THR A 325 8.50 -18.25 -28.08
N LYS A 326 9.38 -19.02 -28.73
CA LYS A 326 9.94 -18.70 -30.05
C LYS A 326 9.05 -19.18 -31.21
N ASN A 327 8.03 -19.97 -30.92
CA ASN A 327 7.12 -20.53 -31.91
C ASN A 327 5.72 -19.91 -31.78
N GLN A 328 4.87 -20.17 -32.78
CA GLN A 328 3.48 -19.76 -32.73
C GLN A 328 2.74 -20.59 -31.67
N VAL A 329 1.87 -19.98 -30.87
CA VAL A 329 1.09 -20.69 -29.86
C VAL A 329 -0.40 -20.54 -30.17
N ALA A 330 -1.10 -21.66 -30.32
CA ALA A 330 -2.56 -21.71 -30.38
C ALA A 330 -3.14 -21.52 -28.98
N PHE A 331 -4.21 -20.74 -28.86
CA PHE A 331 -4.95 -20.64 -27.61
C PHE A 331 -6.46 -20.78 -27.81
N LYS A 332 -7.13 -21.27 -26.76
CA LYS A 332 -8.58 -21.42 -26.69
C LYS A 332 -9.09 -21.00 -25.31
N VAL A 333 -10.14 -20.18 -25.30
CA VAL A 333 -10.80 -19.73 -24.08
C VAL A 333 -12.20 -20.31 -24.00
N ARG A 334 -12.50 -20.99 -22.90
CA ARG A 334 -13.83 -21.55 -22.61
C ARG A 334 -14.39 -20.93 -21.33
N THR A 335 -15.70 -20.89 -21.21
CA THR A 335 -16.40 -20.43 -20.00
C THR A 335 -17.40 -21.49 -19.56
N THR A 336 -17.68 -21.57 -18.26
CA THR A 336 -18.74 -22.42 -17.69
C THR A 336 -20.14 -21.85 -17.88
N ALA A 337 -20.27 -20.60 -18.35
CA ALA A 337 -21.55 -19.92 -18.58
C ALA A 337 -21.58 -19.24 -19.98
N PRO A 338 -21.50 -20.01 -21.08
CA PRO A 338 -21.45 -19.47 -22.45
C PRO A 338 -22.70 -18.67 -22.86
N GLU A 339 -23.83 -18.88 -22.19
CA GLU A 339 -25.06 -18.13 -22.35
C GLU A 339 -24.97 -16.70 -21.79
N LYS A 340 -24.12 -16.48 -20.78
CA LYS A 340 -23.92 -15.18 -20.14
C LYS A 340 -22.79 -14.39 -20.78
N TYR A 341 -21.71 -15.06 -21.20
CA TYR A 341 -20.48 -14.40 -21.63
C TYR A 341 -20.14 -14.67 -23.09
N ARG A 342 -19.71 -13.61 -23.78
CA ARG A 342 -19.11 -13.69 -25.11
C ARG A 342 -17.62 -13.39 -25.01
N VAL A 343 -16.80 -14.28 -25.54
CA VAL A 343 -15.34 -14.16 -25.56
C VAL A 343 -14.87 -13.91 -26.99
N LYS A 344 -14.08 -12.86 -27.23
CA LYS A 344 -13.58 -12.49 -28.57
C LYS A 344 -12.13 -11.98 -28.53
N PRO A 345 -11.19 -12.62 -29.24
CA PRO A 345 -11.30 -13.95 -29.86
C PRO A 345 -11.35 -15.07 -28.82
N SER A 346 -12.07 -16.16 -29.09
CA SER A 346 -12.15 -17.33 -28.19
C SER A 346 -11.27 -18.50 -28.62
N ASN A 347 -10.76 -18.50 -29.86
CA ASN A 347 -9.91 -19.55 -30.42
C ASN A 347 -9.10 -18.96 -31.59
N THR A 348 -7.80 -18.75 -31.42
CA THR A 348 -6.88 -18.26 -32.46
C THR A 348 -5.44 -18.61 -32.09
N SER A 349 -4.47 -18.31 -32.94
CA SER A 349 -3.04 -18.38 -32.64
C SER A 349 -2.45 -17.02 -32.28
N CYS A 350 -1.29 -17.05 -31.63
CA CYS A 350 -0.48 -15.90 -31.24
C CYS A 350 0.97 -16.12 -31.69
N GLU A 351 1.51 -15.20 -32.49
CA GLU A 351 2.89 -15.29 -32.99
C GLU A 351 3.94 -15.21 -31.88
N ALA A 352 5.15 -15.65 -32.17
CA ALA A 352 6.28 -15.62 -31.24
C ALA A 352 6.53 -14.18 -30.72
N GLY A 353 6.56 -14.01 -29.40
CA GLY A 353 6.76 -12.70 -28.76
C GLY A 353 5.58 -11.72 -28.90
N ALA A 354 4.49 -12.09 -29.58
CA ALA A 354 3.33 -11.23 -29.77
C ALA A 354 2.36 -11.28 -28.57
N SER A 355 1.48 -10.29 -28.49
CA SER A 355 0.39 -10.25 -27.52
C SER A 355 -0.97 -10.19 -28.20
N VAL A 356 -1.96 -10.85 -27.62
CA VAL A 356 -3.35 -10.87 -28.10
C VAL A 356 -4.30 -10.43 -27.00
N ASP A 357 -5.15 -9.48 -27.35
CA ASP A 357 -6.19 -8.90 -26.51
C ASP A 357 -7.51 -9.65 -26.71
N ILE A 358 -8.03 -10.24 -25.62
CA ILE A 358 -9.28 -10.99 -25.59
C ILE A 358 -10.31 -10.23 -24.77
N VAL A 359 -11.40 -9.85 -25.42
CA VAL A 359 -12.52 -9.16 -24.78
C VAL A 359 -13.54 -10.19 -24.30
N VAL A 360 -13.79 -10.22 -23.00
CA VAL A 360 -14.88 -10.98 -22.38
C VAL A 360 -16.01 -10.01 -22.05
N SER A 361 -17.21 -10.29 -22.55
CA SER A 361 -18.37 -9.40 -22.43
C SER A 361 -19.57 -10.15 -21.84
N LEU A 362 -20.13 -9.64 -20.75
CA LEU A 362 -21.36 -10.11 -20.13
C LEU A 362 -22.58 -9.57 -20.91
N HIS A 363 -23.46 -10.44 -21.37
CA HIS A 363 -24.60 -10.13 -22.23
C HIS A 363 -25.94 -10.34 -21.49
N GLY A 364 -27.04 -9.81 -22.03
CA GLY A 364 -28.39 -10.34 -21.78
C GLY A 364 -28.99 -10.17 -20.39
N GLY A 365 -28.82 -9.03 -19.71
CA GLY A 365 -29.41 -8.80 -18.39
C GLY A 365 -28.89 -9.71 -17.27
N PHE A 366 -28.05 -10.69 -17.61
CA PHE A 366 -27.39 -11.60 -16.69
C PHE A 366 -26.40 -10.83 -15.80
N GLN A 367 -26.23 -11.31 -14.58
CA GLN A 367 -25.22 -10.84 -13.64
C GLN A 367 -24.08 -11.84 -13.59
N ALA A 368 -22.86 -11.34 -13.39
CA ALA A 368 -21.71 -12.20 -13.16
C ALA A 368 -21.88 -12.97 -11.84
N SER A 369 -21.49 -14.24 -11.82
CA SER A 369 -21.53 -15.07 -10.60
C SER A 369 -20.12 -15.41 -10.15
N PRO A 370 -19.82 -15.42 -8.83
CA PRO A 370 -18.57 -15.95 -8.29
C PRO A 370 -18.31 -17.43 -8.61
N GLN A 371 -19.31 -18.15 -9.11
CA GLN A 371 -19.21 -19.54 -9.56
C GLN A 371 -18.78 -19.66 -11.03
N ASP A 372 -18.90 -18.59 -11.82
CA ASP A 372 -18.51 -18.62 -13.22
C ASP A 372 -16.97 -18.73 -13.33
N ARG A 373 -16.49 -19.54 -14.28
CA ARG A 373 -15.07 -19.81 -14.51
C ARG A 373 -14.72 -19.68 -15.98
N PHE A 374 -13.49 -19.26 -16.25
CA PHE A 374 -12.90 -19.24 -17.58
C PHE A 374 -11.67 -20.13 -17.61
N LEU A 375 -11.53 -20.95 -18.64
CA LEU A 375 -10.39 -21.82 -18.87
C LEU A 375 -9.66 -21.36 -20.13
N ILE A 376 -8.40 -20.98 -19.97
CA ILE A 376 -7.49 -20.67 -21.07
C ILE A 376 -6.62 -21.90 -21.29
N MET A 377 -6.62 -22.40 -22.52
CA MET A 377 -5.77 -23.48 -22.99
C MET A 377 -4.78 -22.91 -23.99
N ALA A 378 -3.51 -23.28 -23.89
CA ALA A 378 -2.47 -22.87 -24.85
C ALA A 378 -1.59 -24.06 -25.22
N ALA A 379 -1.20 -24.16 -26.49
CA ALA A 379 -0.27 -25.18 -26.96
C ALA A 379 0.57 -24.65 -28.13
N GLU A 380 1.85 -25.00 -28.12
CA GLU A 380 2.82 -24.59 -29.12
C GLU A 380 2.57 -25.28 -30.46
N MET A 381 2.68 -24.54 -31.56
CA MET A 381 2.51 -25.00 -32.93
C MET A 381 3.88 -25.06 -33.61
N GLU A 382 4.26 -26.24 -34.10
CA GLU A 382 5.47 -26.40 -34.91
C GLU A 382 5.17 -25.99 -36.35
N GLN A 383 5.92 -25.02 -36.90
CA GLN A 383 5.80 -24.64 -38.31
C GLN A 383 6.43 -25.73 -39.17
N SER A 384 5.60 -26.53 -39.86
CA SER A 384 6.09 -27.39 -40.93
C SER A 384 6.45 -26.53 -42.13
N ALA A 385 7.73 -26.54 -42.51
CA ALA A 385 8.25 -25.84 -43.67
C ALA A 385 7.59 -26.39 -44.94
N GLY A 386 6.46 -25.83 -45.36
CA GLY A 386 5.81 -26.16 -46.64
C GLY A 386 4.28 -26.23 -46.65
N ALA A 387 3.58 -26.13 -45.51
CA ALA A 387 2.12 -26.11 -45.48
C ALA A 387 1.58 -24.70 -45.24
N GLY A 388 0.45 -24.36 -45.87
CA GLY A 388 -0.28 -23.11 -45.63
C GLY A 388 -0.69 -22.92 -44.16
N SER A 389 -1.32 -21.80 -43.83
CA SER A 389 -1.71 -21.46 -42.45
C SER A 389 -2.31 -22.68 -41.71
N PRO A 390 -1.72 -23.12 -40.59
CA PRO A 390 -2.15 -24.35 -39.92
C PRO A 390 -3.62 -24.23 -39.50
N GLU A 391 -4.45 -25.19 -39.93
CA GLU A 391 -5.87 -25.19 -39.62
C GLU A 391 -6.09 -25.51 -38.13
N LEU A 392 -6.43 -24.48 -37.36
CA LEU A 392 -6.52 -24.52 -35.89
C LEU A 392 -7.45 -25.63 -35.36
N ALA A 393 -8.49 -25.99 -36.12
CA ALA A 393 -9.43 -27.04 -35.76
C ALA A 393 -8.80 -28.45 -35.81
N GLN A 394 -7.88 -28.69 -36.75
CA GLN A 394 -7.14 -29.94 -36.86
C GLN A 394 -6.06 -30.03 -35.77
N PHE A 395 -5.34 -28.94 -35.53
CA PHE A 395 -4.32 -28.86 -34.48
C PHE A 395 -4.85 -29.29 -33.10
N TRP A 396 -6.01 -28.79 -32.68
CA TRP A 396 -6.60 -29.15 -31.38
C TRP A 396 -7.04 -30.62 -31.27
N LYS A 397 -7.19 -31.34 -32.39
CA LYS A 397 -7.47 -32.79 -32.40
C LYS A 397 -6.20 -33.61 -32.25
N GLU A 398 -5.08 -33.12 -32.79
CA GLU A 398 -3.81 -33.84 -32.86
C GLU A 398 -2.90 -33.57 -31.66
N VAL A 399 -2.99 -32.39 -31.05
CA VAL A 399 -2.12 -32.00 -29.94
C VAL A 399 -2.31 -32.90 -28.70
N PRO A 400 -1.24 -33.53 -28.18
CA PRO A 400 -1.31 -34.32 -26.96
C PRO A 400 -1.71 -33.46 -25.75
N LYS A 401 -2.60 -33.96 -24.90
CA LYS A 401 -3.07 -33.24 -23.70
C LYS A 401 -1.95 -32.82 -22.75
N THR A 402 -0.85 -33.58 -22.70
CA THR A 402 0.33 -33.28 -21.89
C THR A 402 1.10 -32.04 -22.35
N LYS A 403 0.94 -31.63 -23.61
CA LYS A 403 1.52 -30.41 -24.18
C LYS A 403 0.61 -29.19 -24.05
N ILE A 404 -0.57 -29.33 -23.45
CA ILE A 404 -1.52 -28.24 -23.29
C ILE A 404 -1.32 -27.58 -21.94
N MET A 405 -0.97 -26.30 -21.94
CA MET A 405 -1.01 -25.44 -20.77
C MET A 405 -2.47 -25.05 -20.48
N GLU A 406 -2.92 -25.26 -19.25
CA GLU A 406 -4.23 -24.82 -18.76
C GLU A 406 -4.09 -23.74 -17.69
N HIS A 407 -4.94 -22.72 -17.75
CA HIS A 407 -5.06 -21.71 -16.70
C HIS A 407 -6.52 -21.34 -16.44
N ARG A 408 -6.92 -21.28 -15.17
CA ARG A 408 -8.31 -20.99 -14.75
C ARG A 408 -8.43 -19.61 -14.13
N LEU A 409 -9.38 -18.82 -14.62
CA LEU A 409 -9.76 -17.52 -14.07
C LEU A 409 -11.15 -17.60 -13.40
N ARG A 410 -11.32 -16.88 -12.29
CA ARG A 410 -12.58 -16.75 -11.54
C ARG A 410 -13.31 -15.44 -11.89
N CYS A 411 -14.62 -15.39 -11.68
CA CYS A 411 -15.38 -14.14 -11.74
C CYS A 411 -15.48 -13.46 -10.38
N HIS A 412 -15.38 -12.13 -10.36
CA HIS A 412 -15.65 -11.28 -9.22
C HIS A 412 -16.76 -10.26 -9.56
N VAL A 413 -17.70 -10.04 -8.63
CA VAL A 413 -18.84 -9.12 -8.79
C VAL A 413 -18.50 -7.78 -8.15
N LEU A 414 -18.55 -6.69 -8.91
CA LEU A 414 -18.44 -5.35 -8.34
C LEU A 414 -19.80 -4.90 -7.80
N GLU A 415 -19.98 -4.85 -6.47
CA GLU A 415 -21.20 -4.29 -5.87
C GLU A 415 -21.25 -2.76 -6.05
N SER A 416 -22.37 -2.26 -6.59
CA SER A 416 -22.63 -0.82 -6.72
C SER A 416 -23.58 -0.38 -5.62
N MET A 417 -23.11 0.50 -4.73
CA MET A 417 -24.01 1.29 -3.86
C MET A 417 -24.95 2.14 -4.73
N LYS A 418 -26.23 2.16 -4.39
CA LYS A 418 -27.28 2.84 -5.16
C LYS A 418 -27.55 4.23 -4.55
N PRO A 419 -27.52 5.33 -5.32
CA PRO A 419 -27.99 6.64 -4.87
C PRO A 419 -29.51 6.75 -5.08
N MET A 420 -30.23 7.39 -4.15
CA MET A 420 -31.64 7.77 -4.37
C MET A 420 -31.85 9.24 -4.02
N LEU A 421 -32.33 9.99 -5.02
CA LEU A 421 -33.06 11.25 -4.86
C LEU A 421 -34.44 11.14 -5.57
N SER A 422 -35.38 11.92 -5.03
CA SER A 422 -36.87 11.99 -5.08
C SER A 422 -37.46 12.55 -6.41
N PRO A 423 -38.72 13.09 -6.56
CA PRO A 423 -39.90 13.28 -5.65
C PRO A 423 -41.32 13.09 -6.28
N SER A 424 -42.42 13.19 -5.50
CA SER A 424 -43.70 13.88 -5.85
C SER A 424 -44.67 14.01 -4.61
N PRO A 425 -45.71 14.88 -4.63
CA PRO A 425 -46.11 15.74 -3.50
C PRO A 425 -47.46 15.41 -2.83
N ASP A 426 -47.67 15.90 -1.60
CA ASP A 426 -48.87 16.67 -1.16
C ASP A 426 -48.71 17.19 0.30
N SER A 427 -49.17 18.42 0.55
CA SER A 427 -49.10 19.23 1.81
C SER A 427 -50.34 19.00 2.72
N PRO A 428 -50.55 19.67 3.91
CA PRO A 428 -49.74 20.65 4.65
C PRO A 428 -49.59 20.44 6.19
N LEU A 429 -48.56 21.10 6.74
CA LEU A 429 -48.44 21.83 8.02
C LEU A 429 -49.07 21.25 9.33
N ASN A 430 -48.22 20.88 10.32
CA ASN A 430 -48.23 21.50 11.66
C ASN A 430 -47.15 20.95 12.63
N SER A 431 -46.67 21.87 13.47
CA SER A 431 -46.08 21.72 14.81
C SER A 431 -44.64 21.22 14.98
N LEU A 432 -43.88 22.05 15.71
CA LEU A 432 -42.59 21.75 16.31
C LEU A 432 -42.70 20.62 17.33
N THR A 433 -41.74 19.69 17.30
CA THR A 433 -40.90 19.19 18.42
C THR A 433 -40.43 17.76 18.13
N SER A 434 -39.19 17.46 18.53
CA SER A 434 -38.53 16.14 18.62
C SER A 434 -38.10 15.42 17.34
N SER A 435 -36.79 15.18 17.19
CA SER A 435 -36.24 13.92 16.65
C SER A 435 -34.71 13.84 16.82
N ILE A 436 -34.31 13.44 18.03
CA ILE A 436 -33.11 12.63 18.27
C ILE A 436 -33.45 11.24 17.71
N ASN A 437 -33.02 10.87 16.50
CA ASN A 437 -33.19 9.48 16.03
C ASN A 437 -32.18 9.01 14.94
N GLY A 438 -31.25 9.86 14.50
CA GLY A 438 -30.21 9.43 13.54
C GLY A 438 -29.02 8.70 14.21
N HIS A 439 -28.74 9.01 15.48
CA HIS A 439 -27.59 8.46 16.20
C HIS A 439 -27.86 7.09 16.82
N SER A 440 -29.12 6.81 17.17
CA SER A 440 -29.57 5.54 17.75
C SER A 440 -29.48 4.39 16.74
N ASP A 441 -29.80 4.62 15.46
CA ASP A 441 -29.75 3.57 14.42
C ASP A 441 -28.33 3.15 14.03
N LEU A 442 -27.39 4.10 13.96
CA LEU A 442 -25.98 3.79 13.67
C LEU A 442 -25.33 3.03 14.84
N HIS A 443 -25.61 3.45 16.07
CA HIS A 443 -25.13 2.78 17.27
C HIS A 443 -25.73 1.36 17.39
N THR A 444 -27.00 1.18 17.05
CA THR A 444 -27.66 -0.13 17.06
C THR A 444 -27.09 -1.07 16.00
N THR A 445 -26.80 -0.55 14.80
CA THR A 445 -26.18 -1.32 13.72
C THR A 445 -24.74 -1.72 14.06
N LEU A 446 -23.97 -0.81 14.66
CA LEU A 446 -22.61 -1.10 15.15
C LEU A 446 -22.62 -2.19 16.22
N MET A 447 -23.55 -2.10 17.19
CA MET A 447 -23.72 -3.11 18.23
C MET A 447 -24.14 -4.47 17.68
N GLN A 448 -24.98 -4.51 16.64
CA GLN A 448 -25.35 -5.77 15.96
C GLN A 448 -24.18 -6.41 15.21
N VAL A 449 -23.32 -5.61 14.58
CA VAL A 449 -22.10 -6.10 13.91
C VAL A 449 -21.09 -6.63 14.94
N MET A 450 -20.87 -5.90 16.04
CA MET A 450 -19.98 -6.34 17.11
C MET A 450 -20.49 -7.63 17.77
N ALA A 451 -21.80 -7.75 18.00
CA ALA A 451 -22.41 -8.98 18.53
C ALA A 451 -22.29 -10.16 17.55
N SER A 452 -22.40 -9.91 16.24
CA SER A 452 -22.24 -10.94 15.22
C SER A 452 -20.78 -11.40 15.09
N ASN A 453 -19.82 -10.48 15.15
CA ASN A 453 -18.39 -10.80 15.17
C ASN A 453 -18.00 -11.58 16.42
N CYS A 454 -18.46 -11.18 17.61
CA CYS A 454 -18.23 -11.92 18.85
C CYS A 454 -18.82 -13.35 18.80
N ARG A 455 -20.00 -13.53 18.19
CA ARG A 455 -20.59 -14.87 17.96
C ARG A 455 -19.75 -15.70 17.00
N LEU A 456 -19.14 -15.08 15.99
CA LEU A 456 -18.28 -15.76 15.03
C LEU A 456 -16.97 -16.21 15.69
N GLU A 457 -16.35 -15.35 16.50
CA GLU A 457 -15.16 -15.69 17.31
C GLU A 457 -15.42 -16.87 18.24
N LYS A 458 -16.53 -16.86 18.98
CA LYS A 458 -16.92 -18.01 19.83
C LYS A 458 -17.10 -19.31 19.04
N LYS A 459 -17.65 -19.24 17.83
CA LYS A 459 -17.78 -20.42 16.95
C LYS A 459 -16.42 -20.89 16.43
N LEU A 460 -15.51 -19.97 16.12
CA LEU A 460 -14.15 -20.27 15.68
C LEU A 460 -13.35 -20.94 16.81
N ASP A 461 -13.43 -20.42 18.03
CA ASP A 461 -12.80 -21.00 19.22
C ASP A 461 -13.34 -22.39 19.53
N MET A 462 -14.66 -22.58 19.45
CA MET A 462 -15.27 -23.90 19.61
C MET A 462 -14.78 -24.88 18.53
N CYS A 463 -14.64 -24.44 17.28
CA CYS A 463 -14.13 -25.27 16.19
C CYS A 463 -12.66 -25.66 16.42
N LEU A 464 -11.82 -24.71 16.84
CA LEU A 464 -10.42 -24.97 17.22
C LEU A 464 -10.32 -25.92 18.41
N TRP A 465 -11.21 -25.78 19.39
CA TRP A 465 -11.26 -26.68 20.55
C TRP A 465 -11.64 -28.10 20.14
N VAL A 466 -12.68 -28.26 19.31
CA VAL A 466 -13.09 -29.58 18.76
C VAL A 466 -11.95 -30.19 17.93
N GLN A 467 -11.26 -29.39 17.11
CA GLN A 467 -10.11 -29.85 16.34
C GLN A 467 -8.98 -30.38 17.24
N LYS A 468 -8.69 -29.69 18.36
CA LYS A 468 -7.70 -30.16 19.35
C LYS A 468 -8.13 -31.46 20.03
N VAL A 469 -9.40 -31.60 20.40
CA VAL A 469 -9.93 -32.84 20.99
C VAL A 469 -9.83 -34.01 20.01
N LEU A 470 -10.18 -33.79 18.74
CA LEU A 470 -10.05 -34.81 17.69
C LEU A 470 -8.60 -35.24 17.47
N LEU A 471 -7.65 -34.30 17.47
CA LEU A 471 -6.22 -34.60 17.37
C LEU A 471 -5.73 -35.51 18.52
N VAL A 472 -6.19 -35.24 19.74
CA VAL A 472 -5.87 -36.07 20.91
C VAL A 472 -6.48 -37.47 20.77
N LEU A 473 -7.75 -37.58 20.38
CA LEU A 473 -8.41 -38.87 20.16
C LEU A 473 -7.71 -39.71 19.07
N VAL A 474 -7.35 -39.10 17.95
CA VAL A 474 -6.60 -39.76 16.88
C VAL A 474 -5.26 -40.25 17.39
N SER A 475 -4.56 -39.45 18.20
CA SER A 475 -3.28 -39.85 18.81
C SER A 475 -3.43 -41.07 19.72
N PHE A 476 -4.50 -41.15 20.51
CA PHE A 476 -4.80 -42.32 21.34
C PHE A 476 -5.11 -43.56 20.50
N ILE A 477 -5.89 -43.43 19.42
CA ILE A 477 -6.21 -44.54 18.52
C ILE A 477 -4.91 -45.07 17.88
N VAL A 478 -4.05 -44.18 17.39
CA VAL A 478 -2.76 -44.55 16.81
C VAL A 478 -1.90 -45.29 17.82
N ALA A 479 -1.75 -44.78 19.05
CA ALA A 479 -0.97 -45.42 20.11
C ALA A 479 -1.52 -46.81 20.49
N PHE A 480 -2.85 -46.95 20.56
CA PHE A 480 -3.50 -48.23 20.82
C PHE A 480 -3.26 -49.23 19.69
N SER A 481 -3.40 -48.80 18.42
CA SER A 481 -3.11 -49.63 17.26
C SER A 481 -1.65 -50.11 17.24
N PHE A 482 -0.70 -49.22 17.54
CA PHE A 482 0.71 -49.60 17.66
C PHE A 482 0.94 -50.63 18.78
N SER A 483 0.31 -50.45 19.94
CA SER A 483 0.43 -51.37 21.07
C SER A 483 -0.15 -52.75 20.76
N ALA A 484 -1.30 -52.80 20.08
CA ALA A 484 -1.93 -54.04 19.63
C ALA A 484 -1.09 -54.78 18.58
N LEU A 485 -0.53 -54.05 17.61
CA LEU A 485 0.38 -54.60 16.60
C LEU A 485 1.66 -55.14 17.25
N TYR A 486 2.21 -54.42 18.23
CA TYR A 486 3.38 -54.87 18.98
C TYR A 486 3.10 -56.17 19.74
N LEU A 487 1.96 -56.26 20.45
CA LEU A 487 1.55 -57.47 21.15
C LEU A 487 1.38 -58.67 20.21
N MET A 488 0.78 -58.48 19.03
CA MET A 488 0.67 -59.53 18.01
C MET A 488 2.02 -59.93 17.40
N TRP A 489 2.98 -59.02 17.35
CA TRP A 489 4.32 -59.31 16.85
C TRP A 489 5.16 -60.12 17.85
N THR A 490 4.94 -59.90 19.16
CA THR A 490 5.70 -60.55 20.23
C THR A 490 5.07 -61.83 20.77
N SER A 491 3.81 -62.11 20.43
CA SER A 491 3.12 -63.38 20.72
C SER A 491 3.32 -64.37 19.58
#